data_AF-A0A672YZ40-F1
#
_entry.id   AF-A0A672YZ40-F1
#
_cell.length_a   1.000
_cell.length_b   1.000
_cell.length_c   1.000
_cell.angle_alpha   90.00
_cell.angle_beta   90.00
_cell.angle_gamma   90.00
#
_symmetry.space_group_name_H-M   'P 1'
#
loop_
_entity.id
_entity.type
_entity.pdbx_description
1 polymer ?
#
loop_
_entity_poly.entity_id
_entity_poly.type
_entity_poly.pdbx_seq_one_letter_code
_entity_poly.pdbx_strand_id
1 'polypeptide(L)'
;PFDGDVPGCRCDVNCNVTDSCCYDYHDTCTVPTQQWECTKLRCGEKRLSQSRCHCSDDCLSAGDCCTNYKHVCHGEPQWVEDECDDLSTPTCPDGFSRQPLLLISLDGLRAEYLQTWSHLIPVLHKLKTCGTSAPYMQAAFPSKTFPNHYTIVTGLYPESNGLIDNSMYDPVMDASFSLSSPEKDNPAWYLGQPIWHTAKHQGLKSGTFFWPGSDVKINGSFPDIYRPYNGKIPFEERVLTVLKWLQLPHDQR
;
A
#
# COMPACT_ATOMS: atom_id res chain seq x y z
N PRO A 1 37.48 11.47 -3.38
CA PRO A 1 38.92 11.79 -3.39
C PRO A 1 39.26 12.65 -4.62
N PHE A 2 39.53 13.94 -4.42
CA PHE A 2 39.95 14.85 -5.49
C PHE A 2 41.45 14.66 -5.75
N ASP A 3 41.79 14.27 -6.98
CA ASP A 3 43.15 14.26 -7.52
C ASP A 3 43.27 15.36 -8.59
N GLY A 4 44.38 16.09 -8.62
CA GLY A 4 44.53 17.38 -9.29
C GLY A 4 44.82 17.33 -10.79
N ASP A 5 45.05 16.14 -11.35
CA ASP A 5 45.51 15.96 -12.74
C ASP A 5 44.45 15.37 -13.70
N VAL A 6 43.24 15.09 -13.20
CA VAL A 6 42.09 14.63 -14.00
C VAL A 6 40.96 15.65 -13.79
N PRO A 7 40.26 16.14 -14.83
CA PRO A 7 39.05 16.93 -14.62
C PRO A 7 38.13 16.13 -13.69
N GLY A 8 37.93 16.63 -12.47
CA GLY A 8 37.15 15.92 -11.47
C GLY A 8 35.76 15.57 -12.04
N CYS A 9 35.31 14.35 -11.76
CA CYS A 9 33.97 13.94 -12.14
C CYS A 9 32.93 14.88 -11.49
N ARG A 10 31.80 15.06 -12.16
CA ARG A 10 30.75 16.01 -11.79
C ARG A 10 29.51 15.29 -11.29
N CYS A 11 28.75 15.96 -10.43
CA CYS A 11 27.47 15.49 -9.90
C CYS A 11 26.33 16.50 -10.13
N ASP A 12 26.49 17.38 -11.12
CA ASP A 12 25.45 18.32 -11.54
C ASP A 12 24.66 17.77 -12.74
N VAL A 13 23.46 18.30 -12.98
CA VAL A 13 22.56 17.84 -14.06
C VAL A 13 23.18 17.91 -15.45
N ASN A 14 24.18 18.77 -15.69
CA ASN A 14 24.86 18.87 -16.99
C ASN A 14 25.99 17.84 -17.16
N CYS A 15 26.33 17.06 -16.13
CA CYS A 15 27.37 16.04 -16.24
C CYS A 15 27.02 14.99 -17.30
N ASN A 16 25.73 14.66 -17.45
CA ASN A 16 25.24 13.72 -18.46
C ASN A 16 25.46 14.22 -19.89
N VAL A 17 25.34 15.54 -20.11
CA VAL A 17 25.52 16.16 -21.43
C VAL A 17 27.00 16.25 -21.79
N THR A 18 27.85 16.41 -20.78
CA THR A 18 29.30 16.60 -20.93
C THR A 18 30.10 15.32 -20.76
N ASP A 19 29.42 14.17 -20.59
CA ASP A 19 30.00 12.85 -20.30
C ASP A 19 31.06 12.91 -19.18
N SER A 20 30.77 13.69 -18.14
CA SER A 20 31.71 13.99 -17.04
C SER A 20 31.19 13.53 -15.68
N CYS A 21 30.11 12.76 -15.64
CA CYS A 21 29.51 12.31 -14.39
C CYS A 21 30.46 11.42 -13.57
N CYS A 22 30.37 11.51 -12.25
CA CYS A 22 30.95 10.49 -11.39
C CYS A 22 30.31 9.12 -11.66
N TYR A 23 31.08 8.05 -11.49
CA TYR A 23 30.64 6.69 -11.83
C TYR A 23 29.39 6.26 -11.05
N ASP A 24 29.18 6.82 -9.86
CA ASP A 24 28.07 6.59 -8.94
C ASP A 24 27.00 7.69 -8.98
N TYR A 25 27.12 8.66 -9.89
CA TYR A 25 26.18 9.77 -10.03
C TYR A 25 24.74 9.27 -10.25
N HIS A 26 24.57 8.26 -11.11
CA HIS A 26 23.25 7.72 -11.39
C HIS A 26 22.61 7.14 -10.13
N ASP A 27 23.34 6.27 -9.42
CA ASP A 27 22.88 5.58 -8.21
C ASP A 27 22.63 6.52 -7.02
N THR A 28 23.41 7.60 -6.93
CA THR A 28 23.37 8.52 -5.78
C THR A 28 22.45 9.72 -6.00
N CYS A 29 22.32 10.21 -7.23
CA CYS A 29 21.63 11.47 -7.50
C CYS A 29 20.33 11.31 -8.28
N THR A 30 20.15 10.22 -9.05
CA THR A 30 18.97 10.04 -9.89
C THR A 30 18.08 8.89 -9.45
N VAL A 31 18.66 7.73 -9.14
CA VAL A 31 17.96 6.54 -8.63
C VAL A 31 17.08 6.82 -7.41
N PRO A 32 17.50 7.63 -6.39
CA PRO A 32 16.65 7.92 -5.23
C PRO A 32 15.33 8.61 -5.55
N THR A 33 15.23 9.28 -6.71
CA THR A 33 14.01 9.95 -7.18
C THR A 33 13.04 9.01 -7.92
N GLN A 34 13.51 7.80 -8.25
CA GLN A 34 12.80 6.82 -9.09
C GLN A 34 12.52 5.50 -8.35
N GLN A 35 13.31 5.16 -7.33
CA GLN A 35 13.23 3.90 -6.60
C GLN A 35 12.83 4.08 -5.13
N TRP A 36 12.38 2.99 -4.53
CA TRP A 36 11.86 2.93 -3.15
C TRP A 36 12.74 2.11 -2.21
N GLU A 37 13.98 1.86 -2.60
CA GLU A 37 14.91 0.96 -1.92
C GLU A 37 16.25 1.62 -1.66
N CYS A 38 16.85 1.28 -0.52
CA CYS A 38 18.24 1.52 -0.24
C CYS A 38 19.11 0.54 -1.03
N THR A 39 20.29 1.02 -1.42
CA THR A 39 21.41 0.22 -1.92
C THR A 39 22.61 0.49 -1.03
N LYS A 40 23.67 -0.31 -1.15
CA LYS A 40 24.92 -0.10 -0.40
C LYS A 40 25.52 1.30 -0.64
N LEU A 41 25.30 1.89 -1.82
CA LEU A 41 25.79 3.23 -2.16
C LEU A 41 24.95 4.34 -1.53
N ARG A 42 23.68 4.07 -1.21
CA ARG A 42 22.75 5.04 -0.60
C ARG A 42 22.82 5.07 0.93
N CYS A 43 23.44 4.09 1.57
CA CYS A 43 23.54 4.05 3.03
C CYS A 43 24.37 5.22 3.55
N GLY A 44 23.79 6.04 4.42
CA GLY A 44 24.41 7.28 4.90
C GLY A 44 24.36 8.42 3.86
N GLU A 45 23.46 8.34 2.88
CA GLU A 45 23.33 9.38 1.85
C GLU A 45 23.01 10.75 2.46
N LYS A 46 23.45 11.80 1.76
CA LYS A 46 22.93 13.13 2.02
C LYS A 46 21.50 13.21 1.49
N ARG A 47 20.58 13.71 2.32
CA ARG A 47 19.17 13.88 1.95
C ARG A 47 19.00 14.68 0.66
N LEU A 48 18.24 14.12 -0.29
CA LEU A 48 17.71 14.83 -1.44
C LEU A 48 16.22 15.08 -1.22
N SER A 49 15.76 16.29 -1.51
CA SER A 49 14.36 16.68 -1.33
C SER A 49 13.41 15.96 -2.28
N GLN A 50 13.91 15.50 -3.42
CA GLN A 50 13.16 14.74 -4.42
C GLN A 50 13.22 13.23 -4.21
N SER A 51 13.94 12.76 -3.19
CA SER A 51 13.98 11.34 -2.87
C SER A 51 12.60 10.85 -2.47
N ARG A 52 12.30 9.66 -2.97
CA ARG A 52 11.06 8.94 -2.73
C ARG A 52 11.02 8.42 -1.29
N CYS A 53 12.12 7.86 -0.81
CA CYS A 53 12.41 7.53 0.59
C CYS A 53 13.90 7.74 0.85
N HIS A 54 14.31 7.78 2.11
CA HIS A 54 15.68 8.13 2.50
C HIS A 54 16.46 6.95 3.07
N CYS A 55 17.78 6.99 2.90
CA CYS A 55 18.74 6.06 3.49
C CYS A 55 19.80 6.79 4.33
N SER A 56 19.49 8.02 4.74
CA SER A 56 20.30 8.86 5.61
C SER A 56 20.23 8.39 7.07
N ASP A 57 21.23 8.72 7.87
CA ASP A 57 21.33 8.26 9.27
C ASP A 57 20.18 8.73 10.17
N ASP A 58 19.52 9.82 9.79
CA ASP A 58 18.37 10.41 10.48
C ASP A 58 17.01 9.95 9.92
N CYS A 59 16.96 9.02 8.95
CA CYS A 59 15.69 8.63 8.34
C CYS A 59 14.73 7.97 9.33
N LEU A 60 15.26 7.27 10.34
CA LEU A 60 14.45 6.57 11.34
C LEU A 60 13.74 7.56 12.26
N SER A 61 14.44 8.61 12.70
CA SER A 61 13.85 9.66 13.53
C SER A 61 12.91 10.56 12.74
N ALA A 62 13.16 10.75 11.45
CA ALA A 62 12.27 11.47 10.54
C ALA A 62 11.06 10.65 10.07
N GLY A 63 11.08 9.32 10.22
CA GLY A 63 9.99 8.43 9.82
C GLY A 63 9.88 8.18 8.31
N ASP A 64 10.97 8.42 7.56
CA ASP A 64 10.96 8.42 6.09
C ASP A 64 11.99 7.47 5.44
N CYS A 65 12.51 6.50 6.20
CA CYS A 65 13.38 5.47 5.65
C CYS A 65 12.72 4.65 4.53
N CYS A 66 13.52 4.20 3.56
CA CYS A 66 13.10 3.10 2.69
C CYS A 66 12.87 1.82 3.49
N THR A 67 11.96 0.96 3.02
CA THR A 67 11.50 -0.23 3.77
C THR A 67 12.61 -1.25 4.04
N ASN A 68 13.61 -1.32 3.16
CA ASN A 68 14.76 -2.22 3.29
C ASN A 68 15.98 -1.57 3.99
N TYR A 69 15.86 -0.36 4.55
CA TYR A 69 16.98 0.39 5.15
C TYR A 69 17.74 -0.40 6.21
N LYS A 70 17.02 -0.98 7.18
CA LYS A 70 17.63 -1.77 8.26
C LYS A 70 18.40 -2.97 7.74
N HIS A 71 17.84 -3.66 6.75
CA HIS A 71 18.50 -4.80 6.14
C HIS A 71 19.74 -4.40 5.35
N VAL A 72 19.61 -3.43 4.45
CA VAL A 72 20.69 -3.06 3.52
C VAL A 72 21.81 -2.27 4.22
N CYS A 73 21.46 -1.37 5.13
CA CYS A 73 22.42 -0.45 5.75
C CYS A 73 22.90 -0.87 7.14
N HIS A 74 22.13 -1.70 7.86
CA HIS A 74 22.48 -2.16 9.21
C HIS A 74 22.66 -3.68 9.32
N GLY A 75 22.46 -4.43 8.23
CA GLY A 75 22.68 -5.88 8.20
C GLY A 75 21.65 -6.68 9.00
N GLU A 76 20.49 -6.09 9.33
CA GLU A 76 19.38 -6.83 9.92
C GLU A 76 18.80 -7.84 8.91
N PRO A 77 18.29 -9.00 9.34
CA PRO A 77 17.59 -9.92 8.45
C PRO A 77 16.31 -9.28 7.87
N GLN A 78 15.89 -9.72 6.69
CA GLN A 78 14.57 -9.33 6.18
C GLN A 78 13.48 -10.06 6.96
N TRP A 79 12.30 -9.43 7.08
CA TRP A 79 11.14 -10.07 7.72
C TRP A 79 10.83 -11.46 7.14
N VAL A 80 11.07 -11.68 5.85
CA VAL A 80 10.80 -12.99 5.21
C VAL A 80 11.82 -14.07 5.60
N GLU A 81 13.00 -13.68 6.08
CA GLU A 81 14.11 -14.57 6.48
C GLU A 81 14.04 -14.95 7.97
N ASP A 82 13.35 -14.15 8.79
CA ASP A 82 13.18 -14.43 10.22
C ASP A 82 12.38 -15.73 10.47
N GLU A 83 12.40 -16.23 11.70
CA GLU A 83 11.53 -17.32 12.12
C GLU A 83 10.06 -16.84 12.32
N CYS A 84 9.14 -17.77 12.60
CA CYS A 84 7.76 -17.42 12.94
C CYS A 84 7.69 -17.05 14.43
N ASP A 85 7.21 -15.84 14.73
CA ASP A 85 7.02 -15.38 16.10
C ASP A 85 5.73 -15.94 16.74
N ASP A 86 5.77 -16.23 18.05
CA ASP A 86 4.56 -16.43 18.84
C ASP A 86 3.96 -15.08 19.24
N LEU A 87 2.85 -14.72 18.59
CA LEU A 87 2.12 -13.46 18.82
C LEU A 87 0.90 -13.65 19.73
N SER A 88 0.89 -14.65 20.61
CA SER A 88 -0.18 -14.87 21.60
C SER A 88 -0.40 -13.64 22.50
N THR A 89 0.66 -12.90 22.83
CA THR A 89 0.58 -11.56 23.42
C THR A 89 1.12 -10.51 22.44
N PRO A 90 0.33 -9.50 22.06
CA PRO A 90 0.75 -8.53 21.06
C PRO A 90 1.80 -7.57 21.61
N THR A 91 2.89 -7.39 20.87
CA THR A 91 3.90 -6.36 21.14
C THR A 91 3.55 -5.11 20.33
N CYS A 92 2.96 -4.11 20.98
CA CYS A 92 2.57 -2.85 20.34
C CYS A 92 3.40 -1.69 20.90
N PRO A 93 3.88 -0.76 20.05
CA PRO A 93 4.58 0.43 20.54
C PRO A 93 3.60 1.39 21.21
N ASP A 94 4.16 2.32 22.00
CA ASP A 94 3.37 3.34 22.69
C ASP A 94 2.45 4.09 21.74
N GLY A 95 1.21 4.30 22.19
CA GLY A 95 0.13 4.87 21.38
C GLY A 95 -0.73 3.83 20.63
N PHE A 96 -0.31 2.57 20.49
CA PHE A 96 -1.19 1.51 19.96
C PHE A 96 -1.88 0.76 21.11
N SER A 97 -2.96 1.35 21.63
CA SER A 97 -3.79 0.74 22.67
C SER A 97 -4.57 -0.49 22.19
N ARG A 98 -4.77 -0.61 20.87
CA ARG A 98 -5.38 -1.74 20.18
C ARG A 98 -4.62 -2.00 18.88
N GLN A 99 -4.51 -3.26 18.48
CA GLN A 99 -3.89 -3.60 17.20
C GLN A 99 -4.72 -3.05 16.02
N PRO A 100 -4.10 -2.39 15.05
CA PRO A 100 -4.80 -1.96 13.84
C PRO A 100 -5.12 -3.18 12.96
N LEU A 101 -6.24 -3.12 12.24
CA LEU A 101 -6.58 -4.09 11.20
C LEU A 101 -6.17 -3.52 9.84
N LEU A 102 -5.30 -4.23 9.13
CA LEU A 102 -4.96 -3.93 7.75
C LEU A 102 -5.57 -4.98 6.82
N LEU A 103 -6.48 -4.55 5.95
CA LEU A 103 -7.09 -5.40 4.93
C LEU A 103 -6.39 -5.16 3.59
N ILE A 104 -5.68 -6.19 3.09
CA ILE A 104 -4.92 -6.15 1.83
C ILE A 104 -5.62 -7.04 0.81
N SER A 105 -6.00 -6.48 -0.34
CA SER A 105 -6.53 -7.23 -1.47
C SER A 105 -5.51 -7.25 -2.61
N LEU A 106 -5.21 -8.45 -3.12
CA LEU A 106 -4.48 -8.67 -4.36
C LEU A 106 -5.50 -9.13 -5.41
N ASP A 107 -5.98 -8.21 -6.26
CA ASP A 107 -7.05 -8.50 -7.21
C ASP A 107 -6.65 -9.62 -8.18
N GLY A 108 -7.57 -10.56 -8.41
CA GLY A 108 -7.32 -11.72 -9.27
C GLY A 108 -6.34 -12.77 -8.71
N LEU A 109 -5.92 -12.67 -7.44
CA LEU A 109 -5.07 -13.70 -6.81
C LEU A 109 -5.87 -14.99 -6.58
N ARG A 110 -5.89 -15.85 -7.59
CA ARG A 110 -6.52 -17.18 -7.52
C ARG A 110 -5.83 -18.03 -6.45
N ALA A 111 -6.62 -18.75 -5.66
CA ALA A 111 -6.11 -19.61 -4.58
C ALA A 111 -5.05 -20.63 -5.03
N GLU A 112 -5.18 -21.17 -6.25
CA GLU A 112 -4.23 -22.10 -6.84
C GLU A 112 -2.82 -21.51 -6.99
N TYR A 113 -2.69 -20.18 -7.12
CA TYR A 113 -1.37 -19.55 -7.20
C TYR A 113 -0.53 -19.78 -5.93
N LEU A 114 -1.15 -19.73 -4.75
CA LEU A 114 -0.48 -20.04 -3.48
C LEU A 114 -0.24 -21.55 -3.27
N GLN A 115 -0.93 -22.40 -4.02
CA GLN A 115 -0.81 -23.85 -3.91
C GLN A 115 0.33 -24.37 -4.79
N THR A 116 0.45 -23.83 -6.01
CA THR A 116 1.43 -24.30 -7.01
C THR A 116 2.72 -23.48 -6.98
N TRP A 117 2.64 -22.17 -6.78
CA TRP A 117 3.78 -21.25 -6.97
C TRP A 117 4.34 -20.68 -5.66
N SER A 118 4.00 -21.25 -4.51
CA SER A 118 4.38 -20.71 -3.19
C SER A 118 5.88 -20.41 -3.03
N HIS A 119 6.74 -21.24 -3.62
CA HIS A 119 8.19 -21.08 -3.59
C HIS A 119 8.71 -19.83 -4.35
N LEU A 120 7.92 -19.28 -5.28
CA LEU A 120 8.24 -18.05 -6.02
C LEU A 120 7.73 -16.78 -5.31
N ILE A 121 6.93 -16.93 -4.25
CA ILE A 121 6.29 -15.83 -3.51
C ILE A 121 6.55 -15.99 -2.00
N PRO A 122 7.82 -15.92 -1.57
CA PRO A 122 8.24 -16.32 -0.23
C PRO A 122 7.54 -15.53 0.89
N VAL A 123 7.22 -14.25 0.68
CA VAL A 123 6.48 -13.42 1.64
C VAL A 123 5.07 -13.95 1.89
N LEU A 124 4.30 -14.25 0.84
CA LEU A 124 2.95 -14.83 0.98
C LEU A 124 3.01 -16.25 1.54
N HIS A 125 4.05 -17.01 1.20
CA HIS A 125 4.28 -18.33 1.78
C HIS A 125 4.57 -18.26 3.29
N LYS A 126 5.39 -17.29 3.74
CA LYS A 126 5.65 -17.06 5.16
C LYS A 126 4.37 -16.65 5.90
N LEU A 127 3.58 -15.71 5.35
CA LEU A 127 2.28 -15.34 5.93
C LEU A 127 1.34 -16.55 6.07
N LYS A 128 1.30 -17.44 5.07
CA LYS A 128 0.54 -18.69 5.13
C LYS A 128 1.05 -19.65 6.23
N THR A 129 2.37 -19.71 6.42
CA THR A 129 3.02 -20.69 7.30
C THR A 129 3.00 -20.25 8.77
N CYS A 130 3.30 -18.97 9.03
CA CYS A 130 3.31 -18.40 10.38
C CYS A 130 1.93 -17.91 10.83
N GLY A 131 1.01 -17.67 9.90
CA GLY A 131 -0.33 -17.16 10.18
C GLY A 131 -1.43 -18.21 10.06
N THR A 132 -2.68 -17.74 9.91
CA THR A 132 -3.84 -18.59 9.62
C THR A 132 -4.21 -18.47 8.15
N SER A 133 -4.30 -19.61 7.45
CA SER A 133 -4.67 -19.66 6.03
C SER A 133 -5.71 -20.74 5.76
N ALA A 134 -6.73 -20.41 4.96
CA ALA A 134 -7.62 -21.38 4.36
C ALA A 134 -7.04 -21.89 3.01
N PRO A 135 -7.44 -23.08 2.51
CA PRO A 135 -7.04 -23.54 1.18
C PRO A 135 -7.54 -22.63 0.04
N TYR A 136 -8.71 -22.03 0.22
CA TYR A 136 -9.31 -21.02 -0.65
C TYR A 136 -10.38 -20.23 0.12
N MET A 137 -10.78 -19.08 -0.41
CA MET A 137 -11.94 -18.31 0.03
C MET A 137 -12.95 -18.25 -1.12
N GLN A 138 -14.20 -18.63 -0.87
CA GLN A 138 -15.23 -18.63 -1.91
C GLN A 138 -15.75 -17.21 -2.13
N ALA A 139 -15.65 -16.73 -3.38
CA ALA A 139 -16.20 -15.47 -3.82
C ALA A 139 -17.74 -15.51 -3.89
N ALA A 140 -18.37 -14.35 -3.71
CA ALA A 140 -19.76 -14.16 -4.08
C ALA A 140 -19.90 -14.17 -5.61
N PHE A 141 -21.08 -14.57 -6.10
CA PHE A 141 -21.40 -14.53 -7.53
C PHE A 141 -22.00 -13.16 -7.91
N PRO A 142 -21.58 -12.56 -9.04
CA PRO A 142 -20.52 -13.00 -9.94
C PRO A 142 -19.12 -12.76 -9.37
N SER A 143 -18.13 -13.56 -9.78
CA SER A 143 -16.73 -13.45 -9.34
C SER A 143 -16.02 -12.25 -10.01
N LYS A 144 -16.52 -11.04 -9.74
CA LYS A 144 -16.07 -9.75 -10.27
C LYS A 144 -15.56 -8.85 -9.14
N THR A 145 -14.67 -7.92 -9.49
CA THR A 145 -13.98 -7.03 -8.55
C THR A 145 -14.94 -6.27 -7.63
N PHE A 146 -15.82 -5.41 -8.16
CA PHE A 146 -16.66 -4.54 -7.32
C PHE A 146 -17.63 -5.33 -6.44
N PRO A 147 -18.39 -6.32 -6.96
CA PRO A 147 -19.28 -7.12 -6.14
C PRO A 147 -18.56 -7.79 -4.97
N ASN A 148 -17.38 -8.38 -5.20
CA ASN A 148 -16.67 -9.13 -4.17
C ASN A 148 -15.95 -8.24 -3.15
N HIS A 149 -15.30 -7.16 -3.60
CA HIS A 149 -14.64 -6.25 -2.68
C HIS A 149 -15.66 -5.55 -1.77
N TYR A 150 -16.83 -5.19 -2.30
CA TYR A 150 -17.87 -4.57 -1.48
C TYR A 150 -18.57 -5.57 -0.56
N THR A 151 -18.75 -6.82 -1.03
CA THR A 151 -19.20 -7.95 -0.17
C THR A 151 -18.26 -8.14 1.02
N ILE A 152 -16.93 -8.13 0.82
CA ILE A 152 -15.94 -8.33 1.90
C ILE A 152 -16.11 -7.30 3.04
N VAL A 153 -16.36 -6.03 2.69
CA VAL A 153 -16.42 -4.94 3.68
C VAL A 153 -17.82 -4.70 4.24
N THR A 154 -18.87 -5.29 3.67
CA THR A 154 -20.25 -5.18 4.15
C THR A 154 -20.78 -6.45 4.78
N GLY A 155 -20.23 -7.62 4.43
CA GLY A 155 -20.78 -8.93 4.79
C GLY A 155 -22.08 -9.27 4.05
N LEU A 156 -22.47 -8.50 3.04
CA LEU A 156 -23.73 -8.63 2.32
C LEU A 156 -23.51 -9.20 0.92
N TYR A 157 -24.40 -10.08 0.48
CA TYR A 157 -24.43 -10.54 -0.91
C TYR A 157 -24.64 -9.37 -1.90
N PRO A 158 -24.16 -9.50 -3.15
CA PRO A 158 -24.34 -8.47 -4.18
C PRO A 158 -25.79 -8.01 -4.39
N GLU A 159 -26.76 -8.93 -4.32
CA GLU A 159 -28.19 -8.60 -4.41
C GLU A 159 -28.69 -7.68 -3.28
N SER A 160 -28.04 -7.69 -2.12
CA SER A 160 -28.40 -6.89 -0.95
C SER A 160 -27.56 -5.62 -0.82
N ASN A 161 -26.32 -5.64 -1.32
CA ASN A 161 -25.41 -4.50 -1.24
C ASN A 161 -25.49 -3.57 -2.46
N GLY A 162 -26.23 -3.96 -3.50
CA GLY A 162 -26.53 -3.15 -4.69
C GLY A 162 -25.51 -3.27 -5.83
N LEU A 163 -24.28 -3.72 -5.55
CA LEU A 163 -23.23 -3.85 -6.56
C LEU A 163 -23.21 -5.27 -7.14
N ILE A 164 -24.06 -5.53 -8.13
CA ILE A 164 -24.23 -6.87 -8.73
C ILE A 164 -23.23 -7.20 -9.85
N ASP A 165 -22.62 -6.21 -10.50
CA ASP A 165 -21.52 -6.38 -11.45
C ASP A 165 -20.69 -5.08 -11.54
N ASN A 166 -19.58 -5.09 -12.28
CA ASN A 166 -18.80 -3.89 -12.64
C ASN A 166 -19.53 -2.99 -13.65
N SER A 167 -20.60 -3.49 -14.28
CA SER A 167 -21.47 -2.76 -15.21
C SER A 167 -22.90 -3.24 -15.06
N MET A 168 -23.82 -2.34 -14.74
CA MET A 168 -25.23 -2.69 -14.46
C MET A 168 -26.16 -1.53 -14.80
N TYR A 169 -27.44 -1.82 -15.02
CA TYR A 169 -28.49 -0.84 -15.27
C TYR A 169 -29.60 -1.01 -14.23
N ASP A 170 -30.05 0.10 -13.65
CA ASP A 170 -31.17 0.14 -12.73
C ASP A 170 -32.38 0.81 -13.41
N PRO A 171 -33.50 0.10 -13.60
CA PRO A 171 -34.68 0.65 -14.27
C PRO A 171 -35.49 1.64 -13.43
N VAL A 172 -35.30 1.67 -12.10
CA VAL A 172 -35.96 2.63 -11.20
C VAL A 172 -35.18 3.95 -11.20
N MET A 173 -33.86 3.89 -11.20
CA MET A 173 -33.00 5.08 -11.35
C MET A 173 -32.89 5.55 -12.81
N ASP A 174 -33.27 4.69 -13.77
CA ASP A 174 -33.05 4.87 -15.20
C ASP A 174 -31.60 5.27 -15.54
N ALA A 175 -30.65 4.57 -14.91
CA ALA A 175 -29.24 4.90 -14.96
C ALA A 175 -28.36 3.65 -15.15
N SER A 176 -27.19 3.84 -15.75
CA SER A 176 -26.20 2.78 -15.96
C SER A 176 -24.93 3.04 -15.15
N PHE A 177 -24.60 2.10 -14.28
CA PHE A 177 -23.34 2.06 -13.54
C PHE A 177 -22.25 1.43 -14.40
N SER A 178 -21.07 2.05 -14.43
CA SER A 178 -19.84 1.42 -14.91
C SER A 178 -18.62 2.07 -14.27
N LEU A 179 -17.50 1.33 -14.21
CA LEU A 179 -16.28 1.81 -13.53
C LEU A 179 -15.64 3.03 -14.20
N SER A 180 -15.92 3.25 -15.49
CA SER A 180 -15.43 4.39 -16.27
C SER A 180 -16.43 5.55 -16.31
N SER A 181 -17.62 5.39 -15.75
CA SER A 181 -18.66 6.42 -15.70
C SER A 181 -18.60 7.22 -14.40
N PRO A 182 -18.94 8.52 -14.42
CA PRO A 182 -19.18 9.30 -13.21
C PRO A 182 -20.26 8.71 -12.29
N GLU A 183 -21.17 7.87 -12.82
CA GLU A 183 -22.16 7.13 -12.01
C GLU A 183 -21.51 6.24 -10.94
N LYS A 184 -20.23 5.87 -11.08
CA LYS A 184 -19.48 5.18 -10.02
C LYS A 184 -19.53 5.96 -8.70
N ASP A 185 -19.60 7.28 -8.74
CA ASP A 185 -19.54 8.11 -7.54
C ASP A 185 -20.92 8.43 -6.95
N ASN A 186 -21.99 7.93 -7.57
CA ASN A 186 -23.37 8.11 -7.09
C ASN A 186 -23.64 7.14 -5.90
N PRO A 187 -23.89 7.66 -4.67
CA PRO A 187 -24.10 6.81 -3.49
C PRO A 187 -25.32 5.90 -3.56
N ALA A 188 -26.28 6.16 -4.46
CA ALA A 188 -27.50 5.36 -4.59
C ALA A 188 -27.22 3.89 -4.99
N TRP A 189 -26.09 3.62 -5.65
CA TRP A 189 -25.65 2.26 -6.00
C TRP A 189 -25.09 1.45 -4.82
N TYR A 190 -24.71 2.11 -3.72
CA TYR A 190 -23.92 1.53 -2.64
C TYR A 190 -24.80 1.35 -1.40
N LEU A 191 -25.40 0.17 -1.27
CA LEU A 191 -26.27 -0.16 -0.14
C LEU A 191 -25.48 -0.78 1.01
N GLY A 192 -26.15 -1.01 2.14
CA GLY A 192 -25.53 -1.57 3.34
C GLY A 192 -24.60 -0.60 4.07
N GLN A 193 -23.76 -1.16 4.95
CA GLN A 193 -22.80 -0.37 5.73
C GLN A 193 -21.40 -1.00 5.63
N PRO A 194 -20.45 -0.33 4.96
CA PRO A 194 -19.08 -0.82 4.88
C PRO A 194 -18.35 -0.69 6.22
N ILE A 195 -17.35 -1.54 6.44
CA ILE A 195 -16.64 -1.68 7.72
C ILE A 195 -16.03 -0.38 8.23
N TRP A 196 -15.57 0.51 7.35
CA TRP A 196 -15.02 1.82 7.75
C TRP A 196 -16.09 2.73 8.39
N HIS A 197 -17.35 2.65 7.96
CA HIS A 197 -18.46 3.35 8.64
C HIS A 197 -18.84 2.66 9.94
N THR A 198 -18.84 1.33 9.98
CA THR A 198 -19.05 0.56 11.22
C THR A 198 -18.01 0.93 12.29
N ALA A 199 -16.75 1.04 11.90
CA ALA A 199 -15.65 1.48 12.77
C ALA A 199 -15.86 2.92 13.26
N LYS A 200 -16.20 3.84 12.34
CA LYS A 200 -16.46 5.25 12.65
C LYS A 200 -17.61 5.44 13.64
N HIS A 201 -18.72 4.71 13.48
CA HIS A 201 -19.84 4.74 14.41
C HIS A 201 -19.48 4.25 15.82
N GLN A 202 -18.41 3.47 15.94
CA GLN A 202 -17.88 2.96 17.21
C GLN A 202 -16.66 3.75 17.71
N GLY A 203 -16.41 4.95 17.14
CA GLY A 203 -15.34 5.85 17.58
C GLY A 203 -13.94 5.45 17.12
N LEU A 204 -13.82 4.60 16.09
CA LEU A 204 -12.54 4.19 15.49
C LEU A 204 -12.32 4.91 14.16
N LYS A 205 -11.06 5.21 13.83
CA LYS A 205 -10.68 5.80 12.56
C LYS A 205 -10.44 4.76 11.48
N SER A 206 -10.55 5.18 10.23
CA SER A 206 -10.32 4.33 9.06
C SER A 206 -9.54 5.03 7.95
N GLY A 207 -8.53 4.33 7.42
CA GLY A 207 -7.70 4.78 6.30
C GLY A 207 -7.78 3.81 5.13
N THR A 208 -8.25 4.27 3.96
CA THR A 208 -8.45 3.41 2.78
C THR A 208 -7.59 3.88 1.60
N PHE A 209 -6.58 3.09 1.23
CA PHE A 209 -5.80 3.30 0.01
C PHE A 209 -6.34 2.39 -1.09
N PHE A 210 -7.37 2.88 -1.79
CA PHE A 210 -8.12 2.17 -2.84
C PHE A 210 -8.91 0.96 -2.35
N TRP A 211 -10.21 1.17 -2.14
CA TRP A 211 -11.19 0.09 -2.01
C TRP A 211 -12.48 0.49 -2.76
N PRO A 212 -13.15 -0.41 -3.50
CA PRO A 212 -14.44 -0.11 -4.12
C PRO A 212 -15.45 0.46 -3.12
N GLY A 213 -15.95 1.68 -3.37
CA GLY A 213 -16.87 2.41 -2.49
C GLY A 213 -16.20 3.31 -1.44
N SER A 214 -14.89 3.20 -1.21
CA SER A 214 -14.19 4.07 -0.24
C SER A 214 -14.06 5.53 -0.69
N ASP A 215 -14.14 5.78 -1.99
CA ASP A 215 -14.13 7.10 -2.62
C ASP A 215 -15.54 7.61 -2.94
N VAL A 216 -16.57 6.99 -2.35
CA VAL A 216 -17.99 7.36 -2.52
C VAL A 216 -18.60 7.78 -1.19
N LYS A 217 -19.47 8.78 -1.21
CA LYS A 217 -20.11 9.36 -0.02
C LYS A 217 -21.29 8.52 0.48
N ILE A 218 -21.02 7.26 0.82
CA ILE A 218 -22.03 6.28 1.26
C ILE A 218 -22.65 6.75 2.58
N ASN A 219 -23.99 6.79 2.68
CA ASN A 219 -24.72 7.34 3.84
C ASN A 219 -24.23 8.74 4.29
N GLY A 220 -23.76 9.56 3.34
CA GLY A 220 -23.35 10.94 3.63
C GLY A 220 -21.93 11.08 4.20
N SER A 221 -21.14 10.01 4.31
CA SER A 221 -19.77 10.08 4.83
C SER A 221 -18.74 9.32 4.00
N PHE A 222 -17.48 9.66 4.22
CA PHE A 222 -16.28 8.96 3.75
C PHE A 222 -15.54 8.32 4.94
N PRO A 223 -14.57 7.41 4.68
CA PRO A 223 -13.51 7.08 5.64
C PRO A 223 -12.80 8.35 6.16
N ASP A 224 -12.14 8.28 7.32
CA ASP A 224 -11.39 9.41 7.88
C ASP A 224 -10.26 9.86 6.94
N ILE A 225 -9.58 8.89 6.32
CA ILE A 225 -8.57 9.12 5.29
C ILE A 225 -8.89 8.21 4.11
N TYR A 226 -8.98 8.76 2.91
CA TYR A 226 -9.17 7.98 1.68
C TYR A 226 -8.39 8.57 0.51
N ARG A 227 -8.18 7.75 -0.52
CA ARG A 227 -7.57 8.18 -1.79
C ARG A 227 -8.53 7.91 -2.94
N PRO A 228 -8.86 8.93 -3.78
CA PRO A 228 -9.57 8.70 -5.03
C PRO A 228 -8.81 7.70 -5.90
N TYR A 229 -9.51 6.76 -6.52
CA TYR A 229 -8.86 5.72 -7.31
C TYR A 229 -8.02 6.30 -8.44
N ASN A 230 -6.75 5.92 -8.49
CA ASN A 230 -5.85 6.22 -9.61
C ASN A 230 -4.93 5.04 -9.85
N GLY A 231 -5.26 4.23 -10.87
CA GLY A 231 -4.48 3.04 -11.23
C GLY A 231 -3.04 3.32 -11.66
N LYS A 232 -2.67 4.58 -11.93
CA LYS A 232 -1.31 4.98 -12.31
C LYS A 232 -0.37 5.14 -11.10
N ILE A 233 -0.90 5.16 -9.88
CA ILE A 233 -0.06 5.24 -8.67
C ILE A 233 0.70 3.92 -8.48
N PRO A 234 2.04 3.92 -8.43
CA PRO A 234 2.86 2.74 -8.19
C PRO A 234 2.52 2.05 -6.87
N PHE A 235 2.69 0.73 -6.78
CA PHE A 235 2.28 -0.04 -5.60
C PHE A 235 3.06 0.36 -4.35
N GLU A 236 4.34 0.66 -4.48
CA GLU A 236 5.24 1.07 -3.42
C GLU A 236 4.77 2.38 -2.77
N GLU A 237 4.29 3.33 -3.58
CA GLU A 237 3.73 4.59 -3.07
C GLU A 237 2.47 4.34 -2.22
N ARG A 238 1.67 3.32 -2.57
CA ARG A 238 0.49 2.92 -1.78
C ARG A 238 0.92 2.38 -0.43
N VAL A 239 1.87 1.44 -0.44
CA VAL A 239 2.41 0.81 0.78
C VAL A 239 3.04 1.86 1.70
N LEU A 240 3.92 2.72 1.17
CA LEU A 240 4.58 3.77 1.94
C LEU A 240 3.58 4.79 2.51
N THR A 241 2.50 5.08 1.79
CA THR A 241 1.46 5.96 2.31
C THR A 241 0.74 5.32 3.50
N VAL A 242 0.41 4.03 3.44
CA VAL A 242 -0.19 3.30 4.57
C VAL A 242 0.77 3.24 5.76
N LEU A 243 2.06 3.00 5.52
CA LEU A 243 3.08 3.04 6.57
C LEU A 243 3.18 4.43 7.23
N LYS A 244 3.07 5.51 6.45
CA LYS A 244 2.98 6.88 6.99
C LYS A 244 1.71 7.09 7.82
N TRP A 245 0.57 6.52 7.42
CA TRP A 245 -0.66 6.59 8.23
C TRP A 245 -0.50 5.88 9.58
N LEU A 246 0.20 4.75 9.62
CA LEU A 246 0.51 4.05 10.89
C LEU A 246 1.41 4.86 11.82
N GLN A 247 2.15 5.85 11.31
CA GLN A 247 2.99 6.76 12.10
C GLN A 247 2.26 8.03 12.55
N LEU A 248 1.02 8.26 12.12
CA LEU A 248 0.25 9.43 12.55
C LEU A 248 0.06 9.44 14.08
N PRO A 249 -0.09 10.63 14.69
CA PRO A 249 -0.50 10.76 16.08
C PRO A 249 -1.78 9.96 16.39
N HIS A 250 -1.92 9.46 17.61
CA HIS A 250 -3.03 8.57 18.00
C HIS A 250 -4.43 9.19 17.76
N ASP A 251 -4.57 10.52 17.86
CA ASP A 251 -5.82 11.23 17.58
C ASP A 251 -6.16 11.34 16.10
N GLN A 252 -5.22 11.02 15.19
CA GLN A 252 -5.36 11.09 13.74
C GLN A 252 -5.20 9.73 13.03
N ARG A 253 -4.65 8.74 13.73
CA ARG A 253 -4.45 7.36 13.27
C ARG A 253 -5.68 6.50 13.49
#